data_AF-A0A2N2HFC7-F1
#
_entry.id   AF-A0A2N2HFC7-F1
#
_cell.length_a   1.000
_cell.length_b   1.000
_cell.length_c   1.000
_cell.angle_alpha   90.00
_cell.angle_beta   90.00
_cell.angle_gamma   90.00
#
_symmetry.space_group_name_H-M   'P 1'
#
loop_
_entity.id
_entity.type
_entity.pdbx_description
1 polymer ?
#
loop_
_entity_poly.entity_id
_entity_poly.type
_entity_poly.pdbx_seq_one_letter_code
_entity_poly.pdbx_strand_id
1 'polypeptide(L)'
;MAPALLGAIDYAKAWADKTPEHVTTVVLATDGYPTKCAVQAIEDVAAIAEEAFVGKNLKTFVIGIGDGLENLNTIAKKGGTGAAIMVDSGNAGEEFLAALNSIRGSMTCTYKIPVPASGEADLDQLNVAITPYNGSQEVLPRVGSEEECAGEAGYYLDDPSNPTQLTLCPASCERGATTAADVQVVIGCGAVIK
;
A
#
# COMPACT_ATOMS: atom_id res chain seq x y z
N MET A 1 -9.41 19.89 -7.80
CA MET A 1 -9.28 18.42 -7.75
C MET A 1 -8.45 17.89 -8.92
N ALA A 2 -8.92 17.96 -10.18
CA ALA A 2 -8.26 17.31 -11.32
C ALA A 2 -6.76 17.66 -11.50
N PRO A 3 -6.33 18.95 -11.46
CA PRO A 3 -4.90 19.27 -11.62
C PRO A 3 -4.02 18.77 -10.48
N ALA A 4 -4.58 18.72 -9.25
CA ALA A 4 -3.87 18.19 -8.09
C ALA A 4 -3.66 16.68 -8.21
N LEU A 5 -4.70 15.95 -8.64
CA LEU A 5 -4.60 14.51 -8.88
C LEU A 5 -3.61 14.21 -10.01
N LEU A 6 -3.68 14.95 -11.14
CA LEU A 6 -2.77 14.76 -12.26
C LEU A 6 -1.31 14.98 -11.85
N GLY A 7 -1.00 16.08 -11.16
CA GLY A 7 0.36 16.36 -10.70
C GLY A 7 0.89 15.33 -9.70
N ALA A 8 0.03 14.84 -8.80
CA ALA A 8 0.39 13.78 -7.85
C ALA A 8 0.68 12.46 -8.57
N ILE A 9 -0.14 12.09 -9.57
CA ILE A 9 0.04 10.91 -10.40
C ILE A 9 1.35 11.01 -11.19
N ASP A 10 1.64 12.13 -11.83
CA ASP A 10 2.86 12.29 -12.63
C ASP A 10 4.12 12.12 -11.76
N TYR A 11 4.11 12.72 -10.57
CA TYR A 11 5.19 12.51 -9.60
C TYR A 11 5.28 11.04 -9.15
N ALA A 12 4.16 10.42 -8.79
CA ALA A 12 4.11 9.04 -8.32
C ALA A 12 4.56 8.04 -9.39
N LYS A 13 4.22 8.26 -10.67
CA LYS A 13 4.72 7.48 -11.81
C LYS A 13 6.24 7.57 -11.89
N ALA A 14 6.79 8.78 -11.83
CA ALA A 14 8.25 8.99 -11.88
C ALA A 14 8.98 8.42 -10.65
N TRP A 15 8.33 8.43 -9.47
CA TRP A 15 8.84 7.82 -8.26
C TRP A 15 8.88 6.30 -8.36
N ALA A 16 7.77 5.68 -8.76
CA ALA A 16 7.65 4.23 -8.92
C ALA A 16 8.70 3.67 -9.91
N ASP A 17 9.01 4.42 -10.97
CA ASP A 17 10.05 4.03 -11.93
C ASP A 17 11.47 4.03 -11.33
N LYS A 18 11.72 4.83 -10.29
CA LYS A 18 13.00 4.90 -9.57
C LYS A 18 13.06 3.96 -8.36
N THR A 19 11.92 3.54 -7.85
CA THR A 19 11.80 2.65 -6.69
C THR A 19 10.90 1.45 -7.02
N PRO A 20 11.28 0.58 -7.97
CA PRO A 20 10.42 -0.52 -8.44
C PRO A 20 10.11 -1.56 -7.34
N GLU A 21 10.92 -1.59 -6.28
CA GLU A 21 10.72 -2.44 -5.10
C GLU A 21 9.63 -1.91 -4.14
N HIS A 22 9.21 -0.64 -4.30
CA HIS A 22 8.25 0.01 -3.41
C HIS A 22 6.85 0.01 -4.03
N VAL A 23 5.84 -0.34 -3.22
CA VAL A 23 4.46 -0.07 -3.57
C VAL A 23 4.23 1.43 -3.51
N THR A 24 3.91 2.03 -4.66
CA THR A 24 3.55 3.44 -4.77
C THR A 24 2.05 3.56 -5.02
N THR A 25 1.38 4.47 -4.31
CA THR A 25 -0.05 4.76 -4.47
C THR A 25 -0.30 6.25 -4.31
N VAL A 26 -1.42 6.75 -4.84
CA VAL A 26 -1.88 8.13 -4.65
C VAL A 26 -3.04 8.13 -3.65
N VAL A 27 -3.11 9.16 -2.80
CA VAL A 27 -4.24 9.43 -1.92
C VAL A 27 -4.80 10.81 -2.25
N LEU A 28 -6.08 10.86 -2.65
CA LEU A 28 -6.82 12.09 -2.90
C LEU A 28 -7.71 12.40 -1.69
N ALA A 29 -7.35 13.41 -0.91
CA ALA A 29 -8.18 13.93 0.18
C ALA A 29 -8.93 15.19 -0.27
N THR A 30 -10.24 15.29 0.00
CA THR A 30 -11.06 16.43 -0.41
C THR A 30 -12.28 16.61 0.50
N ASP A 31 -12.74 17.85 0.67
CA ASP A 31 -13.92 18.26 1.44
C ASP A 31 -15.13 18.61 0.55
N GLY A 32 -15.02 18.27 -0.75
CA GLY A 32 -15.98 18.74 -1.75
C GLY A 32 -15.71 18.23 -3.16
N TYR A 33 -16.66 18.51 -4.04
CA TYR A 33 -16.60 18.19 -5.46
C TYR A 33 -15.81 19.22 -6.29
N PRO A 34 -15.31 18.85 -7.48
CA PRO A 34 -14.62 19.79 -8.36
C PRO A 34 -15.60 20.85 -8.90
N THR A 35 -15.63 22.03 -8.27
CA THR A 35 -16.52 23.15 -8.65
C THR A 35 -15.81 24.29 -9.37
N LYS A 36 -14.49 24.17 -9.57
CA LYS A 36 -13.60 25.20 -10.12
C LYS A 36 -12.62 24.57 -11.10
N CYS A 37 -12.02 25.42 -11.94
CA CYS A 37 -11.14 25.04 -13.07
C CYS A 37 -11.90 24.38 -14.24
N ALA A 38 -11.17 24.02 -15.30
CA ALA A 38 -11.78 23.53 -16.55
C ALA A 38 -12.46 22.16 -16.40
N VAL A 39 -11.94 21.30 -15.52
CA VAL A 39 -12.47 19.97 -15.24
C VAL A 39 -13.30 20.02 -13.97
N GLN A 40 -14.63 19.88 -14.11
CA GLN A 40 -15.60 19.99 -13.02
C GLN A 40 -16.51 18.76 -12.88
N ALA A 41 -16.48 17.81 -13.81
CA ALA A 41 -17.21 16.56 -13.66
C ALA A 41 -16.40 15.56 -12.83
N ILE A 42 -17.07 14.78 -12.00
CA ILE A 42 -16.43 13.71 -11.21
C ILE A 42 -15.89 12.62 -12.13
N GLU A 43 -16.59 12.36 -13.22
CA GLU A 43 -16.26 11.38 -14.25
C GLU A 43 -14.92 11.71 -14.91
N ASP A 44 -14.64 12.99 -15.18
CA ASP A 44 -13.37 13.41 -15.75
C ASP A 44 -12.21 13.21 -14.77
N VAL A 45 -12.43 13.46 -13.47
CA VAL A 45 -11.43 13.16 -12.43
C VAL A 45 -11.22 11.66 -12.29
N ALA A 46 -12.30 10.88 -12.37
CA ALA A 46 -12.24 9.43 -12.29
C ALA A 46 -11.49 8.82 -13.49
N ALA A 47 -11.62 9.42 -14.69
CA ALA A 47 -10.85 9.01 -15.86
C ALA A 47 -9.34 9.21 -15.68
N ILE A 48 -8.92 10.30 -15.03
CA ILE A 48 -7.51 10.53 -14.67
C ILE A 48 -6.99 9.42 -13.74
N ALA A 49 -7.77 9.03 -12.73
CA ALA A 49 -7.41 7.94 -11.82
C ALA A 49 -7.37 6.57 -12.54
N GLU A 50 -8.31 6.31 -13.45
CA GLU A 50 -8.35 5.09 -14.26
C GLU A 50 -7.13 4.95 -15.16
N GLU A 51 -6.71 6.03 -15.82
CA GLU A 51 -5.53 6.00 -16.69
C GLU A 51 -4.26 5.61 -15.92
N ALA A 52 -4.08 6.13 -14.70
CA ALA A 52 -2.97 5.77 -13.84
C ALA A 52 -3.03 4.30 -13.40
N PHE A 53 -4.22 3.83 -13.02
CA PHE A 53 -4.42 2.45 -12.61
C PHE A 53 -4.20 1.46 -13.77
N VAL A 54 -4.82 1.69 -14.93
CA VAL A 54 -4.68 0.80 -16.10
C VAL A 54 -3.25 0.84 -16.66
N GLY A 55 -2.60 2.00 -16.67
CA GLY A 55 -1.28 2.17 -17.28
C GLY A 55 -0.11 1.65 -16.46
N LYS A 56 -0.15 1.79 -15.12
CA LYS A 56 0.96 1.43 -14.22
C LYS A 56 0.54 0.68 -12.95
N ASN A 57 -0.70 0.23 -12.84
CA ASN A 57 -1.27 -0.31 -11.60
C ASN A 57 -1.13 0.66 -10.41
N LEU A 58 -1.08 1.97 -10.71
CA LEU A 58 -0.95 3.02 -9.69
C LEU A 58 -2.33 3.29 -9.09
N LYS A 59 -2.59 2.73 -7.91
CA LYS A 59 -3.87 2.87 -7.22
C LYS A 59 -4.09 4.30 -6.72
N THR A 60 -5.35 4.72 -6.72
CA THR A 60 -5.78 6.01 -6.16
C THR A 60 -6.83 5.79 -5.08
N PHE A 61 -6.44 5.97 -3.82
CA PHE A 61 -7.37 6.01 -2.69
C PHE A 61 -8.00 7.38 -2.58
N VAL A 62 -9.25 7.44 -2.11
CA VAL A 62 -9.99 8.70 -1.96
C VAL A 62 -10.49 8.82 -0.53
N ILE A 63 -10.25 9.97 0.09
CA ILE A 63 -10.78 10.33 1.41
C ILE A 63 -11.69 11.56 1.24
N GLY A 64 -12.98 11.39 1.53
CA GLY A 64 -13.97 12.47 1.55
C GLY A 64 -14.18 12.97 2.97
N ILE A 65 -14.08 14.28 3.19
CA ILE A 65 -14.26 14.90 4.51
C ILE A 65 -15.59 15.67 4.51
N GLY A 66 -16.54 15.21 5.30
CA GLY A 66 -17.90 15.76 5.38
C GLY A 66 -18.96 14.95 4.62
N ASP A 67 -20.19 15.44 4.66
CA ASP A 67 -21.37 14.72 4.18
C ASP A 67 -21.66 14.94 2.68
N GLY A 68 -22.40 14.01 2.06
CA GLY A 68 -22.89 14.16 0.69
C GLY A 68 -21.83 13.98 -0.40
N LEU A 69 -20.72 13.33 -0.06
CA LEU A 69 -19.57 13.10 -0.94
C LEU A 69 -19.55 11.71 -1.59
N GLU A 70 -20.67 10.99 -1.63
CA GLU A 70 -20.76 9.60 -2.10
C GLU A 70 -20.32 9.42 -3.55
N ASN A 71 -20.42 10.44 -4.39
CA ASN A 71 -19.96 10.37 -5.78
C ASN A 71 -18.42 10.28 -5.88
N LEU A 72 -17.67 10.56 -4.81
CA LEU A 72 -16.22 10.30 -4.75
C LEU A 72 -15.90 8.80 -4.89
N ASN A 73 -16.84 7.90 -4.59
CA ASN A 73 -16.71 6.47 -4.84
C ASN A 73 -16.40 6.15 -6.31
N THR A 74 -16.88 6.96 -7.25
CA THR A 74 -16.59 6.79 -8.68
C THR A 74 -15.10 6.90 -8.95
N ILE A 75 -14.41 7.86 -8.32
CA ILE A 75 -12.97 8.06 -8.46
C ILE A 75 -12.21 6.89 -7.83
N ALA A 76 -12.57 6.49 -6.61
CA ALA A 76 -11.92 5.36 -5.93
C ALA A 76 -12.08 4.04 -6.70
N LYS A 77 -13.29 3.77 -7.23
CA LYS A 77 -13.57 2.59 -8.05
C LYS A 77 -12.71 2.57 -9.32
N LYS A 78 -12.67 3.70 -10.04
CA LYS A 78 -11.89 3.85 -11.27
C LYS A 78 -10.38 3.85 -11.01
N GLY A 79 -9.96 4.36 -9.86
CA GLY A 79 -8.59 4.31 -9.34
C GLY A 79 -8.16 2.96 -8.73
N GLY A 80 -9.00 1.92 -8.80
CA GLY A 80 -8.65 0.56 -8.39
C GLY A 80 -8.73 0.27 -6.88
N THR A 81 -9.41 1.11 -6.09
CA THR A 81 -9.53 0.95 -4.62
C THR A 81 -10.96 0.76 -4.14
N GLY A 82 -11.93 0.69 -5.05
CA GLY A 82 -13.31 0.31 -4.77
C GLY A 82 -14.21 1.46 -4.30
N ALA A 83 -13.99 1.97 -3.09
CA ALA A 83 -14.81 3.02 -2.50
C ALA A 83 -13.95 4.09 -1.82
N ALA A 84 -14.49 5.30 -1.69
CA ALA A 84 -13.89 6.38 -0.92
C ALA A 84 -14.13 6.14 0.57
N ILE A 85 -13.14 6.52 1.40
CA ILE A 85 -13.26 6.51 2.85
C ILE A 85 -13.90 7.84 3.25
N MET A 86 -15.05 7.79 3.90
CA MET A 86 -15.74 8.99 4.38
C MET A 86 -15.33 9.28 5.82
N VAL A 87 -15.00 10.54 6.07
CA VAL A 87 -14.54 11.07 7.35
C VAL A 87 -15.53 12.14 7.79
N ASP A 88 -16.02 12.04 9.02
CA ASP A 88 -16.86 13.04 9.65
C ASP A 88 -16.05 14.32 9.93
N SER A 89 -16.60 15.45 9.54
CA SER A 89 -16.05 16.78 9.80
C SER A 89 -15.92 17.10 11.31
N GLY A 90 -16.72 16.45 12.17
CA GLY A 90 -16.70 16.63 13.63
C GLY A 90 -15.43 16.14 14.32
N ASN A 91 -14.79 15.10 13.77
CA ASN A 91 -13.56 14.49 14.29
C ASN A 91 -12.50 14.28 13.18
N ALA A 92 -12.50 15.17 12.18
CA ALA A 92 -11.75 14.98 10.94
C ALA A 92 -10.26 14.63 11.16
N GLY A 93 -9.61 15.15 12.20
CA GLY A 93 -8.20 14.83 12.47
C GLY A 93 -7.94 13.35 12.82
N GLU A 94 -8.75 12.77 13.71
CA GLU A 94 -8.59 11.38 14.14
C GLU A 94 -9.04 10.41 13.05
N GLU A 95 -10.16 10.69 12.41
CA GLU A 95 -10.70 9.85 11.36
C GLU A 95 -9.89 9.91 10.07
N PHE A 96 -9.32 11.07 9.73
CA PHE A 96 -8.37 11.17 8.60
C PHE A 96 -7.11 10.36 8.87
N LEU A 97 -6.58 10.39 10.09
CA LEU A 97 -5.46 9.53 10.48
C LEU A 97 -5.85 8.05 10.37
N ALA A 98 -7.02 7.66 10.88
CA ALA A 98 -7.53 6.29 10.75
C ALA A 98 -7.68 5.87 9.28
N ALA A 99 -8.15 6.77 8.41
CA ALA A 99 -8.25 6.53 6.97
C ALA A 99 -6.88 6.29 6.34
N LEU A 100 -5.87 7.11 6.66
CA LEU A 100 -4.49 6.90 6.20
C LEU A 100 -3.93 5.56 6.67
N ASN A 101 -4.28 5.12 7.88
CA ASN A 101 -3.83 3.83 8.43
C ASN A 101 -4.50 2.65 7.75
N SER A 102 -5.80 2.75 7.50
CA SER A 102 -6.55 1.75 6.73
C SER A 102 -5.97 1.61 5.32
N ILE A 103 -5.64 2.73 4.66
CA ILE A 103 -4.97 2.71 3.36
C ILE A 103 -3.62 2.00 3.46
N ARG A 104 -2.80 2.32 4.47
CA ARG A 104 -1.52 1.62 4.70
C ARG A 104 -1.69 0.13 4.89
N GLY A 105 -2.68 -0.30 5.66
CA GLY A 105 -2.97 -1.73 5.85
C GLY A 105 -3.53 -2.45 4.64
N SER A 106 -4.13 -1.71 3.71
CA SER A 106 -4.59 -2.26 2.42
C SER A 106 -3.47 -2.42 1.39
N MET A 107 -2.31 -1.80 1.62
CA MET A 107 -1.13 -2.01 0.78
C MET A 107 -0.62 -3.42 1.05
N THR A 108 -0.54 -4.22 -0.02
CA THR A 108 -0.40 -5.67 0.05
C THR A 108 0.71 -6.08 1.00
N CYS A 109 0.39 -6.98 1.91
CA CYS A 109 1.36 -7.69 2.73
C CYS A 109 2.22 -8.68 1.93
N THR A 110 2.30 -8.48 0.61
CA THR A 110 3.06 -9.25 -0.34
C THR A 110 4.14 -8.34 -0.92
N TYR A 111 5.38 -8.80 -0.85
CA TYR A 111 6.57 -8.08 -1.27
C TYR A 111 7.32 -8.94 -2.28
N LYS A 112 7.97 -8.32 -3.26
CA LYS A 112 8.86 -9.05 -4.17
C LYS A 112 10.15 -9.40 -3.45
N ILE A 113 10.71 -10.57 -3.76
CA ILE A 113 12.04 -10.93 -3.28
C ILE A 113 13.06 -10.17 -4.14
N PRO A 114 13.97 -9.37 -3.57
CA PRO A 114 15.00 -8.69 -4.34
C PRO A 114 15.94 -9.72 -4.96
N VAL A 115 15.96 -9.83 -6.28
CA VAL A 115 16.92 -10.68 -7.00
C VAL A 115 18.13 -9.83 -7.35
N PRO A 116 19.35 -10.18 -6.89
CA PRO A 116 20.55 -9.41 -7.25
C PRO A 116 20.77 -9.43 -8.77
N ALA A 117 21.28 -8.32 -9.33
CA ALA A 117 21.50 -8.16 -10.77
C ALA A 117 22.43 -9.21 -11.40
N SER A 118 23.17 -9.96 -10.57
CA SER A 118 23.87 -11.19 -10.94
C SER A 118 23.72 -12.22 -9.82
N GLY A 119 23.13 -13.37 -10.14
CA GLY A 119 22.98 -14.51 -9.21
C GLY A 119 21.53 -14.81 -8.83
N GLU A 120 21.35 -15.85 -8.01
CA GLU A 120 20.07 -16.21 -7.38
C GLU A 120 20.00 -15.59 -5.98
N ALA A 121 18.80 -15.24 -5.52
CA ALA A 121 18.62 -14.77 -4.15
C ALA A 121 18.88 -15.93 -3.17
N ASP A 122 19.80 -15.74 -2.22
CA ASP A 122 20.05 -16.72 -1.17
C ASP A 122 18.88 -16.70 -0.17
N LEU A 123 17.94 -17.63 -0.35
CA LEU A 123 16.74 -17.75 0.48
C LEU A 123 17.06 -18.17 1.92
N ASP A 124 18.22 -18.77 2.15
CA ASP A 124 18.72 -19.11 3.48
C ASP A 124 19.27 -17.88 4.21
N GLN A 125 19.32 -16.72 3.54
CA GLN A 125 19.69 -15.42 4.12
C GLN A 125 18.56 -14.38 3.99
N LEU A 126 17.38 -14.80 3.51
CA LEU A 126 16.22 -13.93 3.43
C LEU A 126 15.65 -13.71 4.84
N ASN A 127 15.75 -12.48 5.31
CA ASN A 127 15.16 -12.03 6.56
C ASN A 127 14.13 -10.94 6.28
N VAL A 128 12.93 -11.11 6.81
CA VAL A 128 11.90 -10.08 6.79
C VAL A 128 11.81 -9.50 8.17
N ALA A 129 11.94 -8.18 8.29
CA ALA A 129 11.88 -7.49 9.56
C ALA A 129 10.79 -6.42 9.56
N ILE A 130 10.12 -6.29 10.69
CA ILE A 130 9.21 -5.18 10.97
C ILE A 130 9.85 -4.35 12.07
N THR A 131 9.94 -3.04 11.86
CA THR A 131 10.35 -2.09 12.89
C THR A 131 9.15 -1.22 13.25
N PRO A 132 8.45 -1.48 14.37
CA PRO A 132 7.34 -0.65 14.82
C PRO A 132 7.81 0.79 15.11
N TYR A 133 6.88 1.74 15.12
CA TYR A 133 7.19 3.12 15.50
C TYR A 133 7.73 3.21 16.93
N ASN A 134 8.94 3.75 17.10
CA ASN A 134 9.68 3.75 18.38
C ASN A 134 9.94 2.35 18.97
N GLY A 135 9.84 1.31 18.15
CA GLY A 135 10.14 -0.07 18.50
C GLY A 135 11.54 -0.48 18.05
N SER A 136 12.00 -1.61 18.56
CA SER A 136 13.17 -2.29 18.03
C SER A 136 12.79 -3.09 16.78
N GLN A 137 13.73 -3.27 15.87
CA GLN A 137 13.57 -4.16 14.73
C GLN A 137 13.29 -5.59 15.20
N GLU A 138 12.22 -6.18 14.69
CA GLU A 138 11.82 -7.57 14.94
C GLU A 138 11.96 -8.37 13.65
N VAL A 139 12.72 -9.47 13.69
CA VAL A 139 12.80 -10.41 12.57
C VAL A 139 11.61 -11.35 12.64
N LEU A 140 10.86 -11.45 11.55
CA LEU A 140 9.74 -12.36 11.41
C LEU A 140 10.25 -13.76 11.06
N PRO A 141 9.71 -14.81 11.70
CA PRO A 141 10.03 -16.17 11.29
C PRO A 141 9.43 -16.49 9.92
N ARG A 142 10.15 -17.28 9.13
CA ARG A 142 9.60 -17.90 7.91
C ARG A 142 8.74 -19.11 8.30
N VAL A 143 7.54 -19.19 7.74
CA VAL A 143 6.65 -20.37 7.80
C VAL A 143 6.47 -20.95 6.41
N GLY A 144 6.04 -22.21 6.31
CA GLY A 144 5.92 -22.91 5.02
C GLY A 144 4.76 -22.44 4.15
N SER A 145 3.70 -21.90 4.77
CA SER A 145 2.44 -21.53 4.11
C SER A 145 1.61 -20.57 4.96
N GLU A 146 0.49 -20.07 4.41
CA GLU A 146 -0.46 -19.25 5.16
C GLU A 146 -1.09 -20.03 6.33
N GLU A 147 -1.36 -21.32 6.15
CA GLU A 147 -1.95 -22.19 7.18
C GLU A 147 -1.03 -22.33 8.40
N GLU A 148 0.28 -22.31 8.18
CA GLU A 148 1.30 -22.41 9.22
C GLU A 148 1.53 -21.09 9.98
N CYS A 149 0.92 -19.99 9.53
CA CYS A 149 0.92 -18.76 10.31
C CYS A 149 0.25 -18.95 11.67
N ALA A 150 -0.80 -19.77 11.76
CA ALA A 150 -1.49 -20.11 13.01
C ALA A 150 -1.89 -18.90 13.89
N GLY A 151 -2.11 -17.73 13.27
CA GLY A 151 -2.40 -16.46 13.99
C GLY A 151 -1.18 -15.78 14.63
N GLU A 152 0.02 -16.31 14.41
CA GLU A 152 1.28 -15.74 14.87
C GLU A 152 1.95 -14.83 13.82
N ALA A 153 2.98 -14.14 14.28
CA ALA A 153 3.88 -13.38 13.45
C ALA A 153 4.70 -14.29 12.52
N GLY A 154 4.76 -13.96 11.24
CA GLY A 154 5.61 -14.65 10.29
C GLY A 154 5.48 -14.13 8.86
N TYR A 155 6.14 -14.82 7.93
CA TYR A 155 5.95 -14.65 6.49
C TYR A 155 6.14 -15.99 5.77
N TYR A 156 5.52 -16.17 4.61
CA TYR A 156 5.66 -17.33 3.74
C TYR A 156 6.04 -16.90 2.32
N LEU A 157 6.51 -17.83 1.50
CA LEU A 157 6.87 -17.57 0.11
C LEU A 157 5.81 -18.16 -0.84
N ASP A 158 5.69 -17.57 -2.03
CA ASP A 158 4.75 -18.02 -3.06
C ASP A 158 5.09 -19.41 -3.62
N ASP A 159 6.37 -19.69 -3.83
CA ASP A 159 6.86 -21.00 -4.31
C ASP A 159 8.05 -21.47 -3.47
N PRO A 160 8.04 -22.71 -2.93
CA PRO A 160 9.13 -23.20 -2.08
C PRO A 160 10.44 -23.50 -2.85
N SER A 161 10.38 -23.66 -4.17
CA SER A 161 11.52 -24.01 -5.03
C SER A 161 12.06 -22.81 -5.79
N ASN A 162 11.21 -21.88 -6.22
CA ASN A 162 11.63 -20.67 -6.93
C ASN A 162 10.72 -19.47 -6.59
N PRO A 163 10.84 -18.93 -5.37
CA PRO A 163 9.95 -17.89 -4.91
C PRO A 163 10.22 -16.57 -5.62
N THR A 164 9.16 -15.89 -6.04
CA THR A 164 9.23 -14.54 -6.62
C THR A 164 8.72 -13.49 -5.65
N GLN A 165 7.93 -13.92 -4.68
CA GLN A 165 7.21 -13.07 -3.75
C GLN A 165 7.20 -13.70 -2.35
N LEU A 166 7.17 -12.84 -1.34
CA LEU A 166 6.91 -13.20 0.03
C LEU A 166 5.61 -12.55 0.49
N THR A 167 4.86 -13.22 1.35
CA THR A 167 3.63 -12.70 1.94
C THR A 167 3.71 -12.79 3.46
N LEU A 168 3.43 -11.69 4.15
CA LEU A 168 3.37 -11.67 5.61
C LEU A 168 2.14 -12.44 6.09
N CYS A 169 2.31 -13.19 7.18
CA CYS A 169 1.20 -13.75 7.93
C CYS A 169 0.21 -12.65 8.36
N PRO A 170 -1.10 -12.94 8.50
CA PRO A 170 -2.10 -11.93 8.85
C PRO A 170 -1.74 -11.07 10.08
N ALA A 171 -1.21 -11.66 11.15
CA ALA A 171 -0.80 -10.91 12.35
C ALA A 171 0.42 -10.00 12.11
N SER A 172 1.35 -10.38 11.23
CA SER A 172 2.47 -9.52 10.83
C SER A 172 2.03 -8.44 9.85
N CYS A 173 1.12 -8.78 8.94
CA CYS A 173 0.48 -7.90 7.99
C CYS A 173 -0.25 -6.76 8.70
N GLU A 174 -1.09 -7.08 9.69
CA GLU A 174 -1.78 -6.08 10.53
C GLU A 174 -0.80 -5.22 11.35
N ARG A 175 0.32 -5.77 11.82
CA ARG A 175 1.34 -4.98 12.53
C ARG A 175 2.10 -4.03 11.59
N GLY A 176 2.48 -4.51 10.40
CA GLY A 176 3.10 -3.69 9.35
C GLY A 176 2.16 -2.60 8.80
N ALA A 177 0.85 -2.83 8.87
CA ALA A 177 -0.19 -1.87 8.53
C ALA A 177 -0.32 -0.70 9.54
N THR A 178 0.23 -0.81 10.75
CA THR A 178 0.11 0.24 11.77
C THR A 178 0.95 1.49 11.44
N THR A 179 0.48 2.64 11.92
CA THR A 179 0.86 4.05 11.61
C THR A 179 2.33 4.40 11.38
N ALA A 180 3.29 3.59 11.81
CA ALA A 180 4.70 3.88 11.58
C ALA A 180 5.60 2.65 11.75
N ALA A 181 5.12 1.48 11.33
CA ALA A 181 5.98 0.32 11.15
C ALA A 181 6.71 0.38 9.80
N ASP A 182 8.03 0.24 9.81
CA ASP A 182 8.87 0.06 8.61
C ASP A 182 9.03 -1.45 8.36
N VAL A 183 8.58 -1.94 7.21
CA VAL A 183 8.75 -3.34 6.81
C VAL A 183 9.94 -3.42 5.86
N GLN A 184 11.02 -4.07 6.29
CA GLN A 184 12.24 -4.25 5.50
C GLN A 184 12.39 -5.71 5.09
N VAL A 185 12.59 -5.92 3.80
CA VAL A 185 13.05 -7.20 3.27
C VAL A 185 14.56 -7.10 3.11
N VAL A 186 15.29 -7.75 4.02
CA VAL A 186 16.76 -7.69 4.07
C VAL A 186 17.32 -9.06 3.68
N ILE A 187 18.21 -9.06 2.70
CA ILE A 187 19.05 -10.22 2.40
C ILE A 187 20.35 -10.02 3.19
N GLY A 188 20.53 -10.78 4.27
CA GLY A 188 21.68 -10.65 5.16
C GLY A 188 21.73 -11.72 6.25
N CYS A 189 22.97 -12.13 6.60
CA CYS A 189 23.38 -13.21 7.51
C CYS A 189 22.26 -14.04 8.18
N GLY A 190 21.95 -15.20 7.59
CA GLY A 190 21.20 -16.32 8.18
C GLY A 190 19.72 -16.07 8.43
N ALA A 191 18.84 -16.79 7.72
CA ALA A 191 17.39 -16.72 7.91
C ALA A 191 16.97 -17.33 9.25
N VAL A 192 16.08 -16.64 9.97
CA VAL A 192 15.42 -17.19 11.17
C VAL A 192 14.22 -18.05 10.73
N ILE A 193 14.38 -19.37 10.82
CA ILE A 193 13.35 -20.36 10.48
C ILE A 193 12.69 -20.85 11.77
N LYS A 194 11.36 -21.00 11.77
CA LYS A 194 10.59 -21.57 12.89
C LYS A 194 10.37 -23.07 12.71
#